data_AF-A0A4P6K2U6-F1
#
_entry.id   AF-A0A4P6K2U6-F1
#
_cell.length_a   1.000
_cell.length_b   1.000
_cell.length_c   1.000
_cell.angle_alpha   90.00
_cell.angle_beta   90.00
_cell.angle_gamma   90.00
#
_symmetry.space_group_name_H-M   'P 1'
#
loop_
_entity.id
_entity.type
_entity.pdbx_description
1 polymer ?
#
loop_
_entity_poly.entity_id
_entity_poly.type
_entity_poly.pdbx_seq_one_letter_code
_entity_poly.pdbx_strand_id
1 'polypeptide(L)'
;MQISIRVEARRAFDAMTRGRDSVAASLDDVLDLIRARQHSGLLSIEHFNGNQIEEGEIYFQRGWPTYARVGALAGRDALVHLANWRQVYFSFFTDTAMPIQPSYGAGMAATPGEISAVISARNTTSALPHPSLVDEEQAKAPLSFATPLAELGSDKQRTQVAQDLLRTGIDSPGVANLVPQKRDNAQNVLSLPLTRPQRFIYLLIDGRRTIADIARCMRKSIPEIGRLLSELQEQDLIFV
;
A
#
# COMPACT_ATOMS: atom_id res chain seq x y z
N MET A 1 18.45 2.92 -21.86
CA MET A 1 18.89 4.25 -21.37
C MET A 1 18.81 4.37 -19.84
N GLN A 2 19.00 3.27 -19.09
CA GLN A 2 18.61 3.17 -17.66
C GLN A 2 19.82 3.13 -16.69
N ILE A 3 21.04 3.05 -17.23
CA ILE A 3 22.28 2.92 -16.46
C ILE A 3 22.81 4.31 -16.04
N SER A 4 22.54 5.37 -16.80
CA SER A 4 23.02 6.72 -16.49
C SER A 4 22.45 7.30 -15.20
N ILE A 5 21.16 7.07 -14.93
CA ILE A 5 20.45 7.66 -13.79
C ILE A 5 21.03 7.16 -12.45
N ARG A 6 21.35 5.87 -12.36
CA ARG A 6 21.85 5.25 -11.13
C ARG A 6 23.29 5.66 -10.80
N VAL A 7 24.08 5.97 -11.82
CA VAL A 7 25.47 6.46 -11.65
C VAL A 7 25.46 7.92 -11.22
N GLU A 8 24.56 8.73 -11.80
CA GLU A 8 24.37 10.14 -11.44
C GLU A 8 23.85 10.30 -10.01
N ALA A 9 22.85 9.51 -9.62
CA ALA A 9 22.34 9.48 -8.25
C ALA A 9 23.44 9.12 -7.23
N ARG A 10 24.34 8.19 -7.58
CA ARG A 10 25.45 7.80 -6.70
C ARG A 10 26.52 8.89 -6.58
N ARG A 11 26.80 9.64 -7.65
CA ARG A 11 27.71 10.79 -7.62
C ARG A 11 27.11 12.00 -6.89
N ALA A 12 25.82 12.25 -7.07
CA ALA A 12 25.08 13.29 -6.35
C ALA A 12 25.10 13.04 -4.84
N PHE A 13 25.02 11.77 -4.40
CA PHE A 13 25.05 11.45 -2.96
C PHE A 13 26.37 11.76 -2.25
N ASP A 14 27.53 11.51 -2.88
CA ASP A 14 28.82 11.83 -2.24
C ASP A 14 29.08 13.35 -2.18
N ALA A 15 28.25 14.13 -2.89
CA ALA A 15 28.11 15.58 -2.75
C ALA A 15 27.00 16.00 -1.74
N MET A 16 25.95 15.19 -1.58
CA MET A 16 24.78 15.39 -0.68
C MET A 16 25.17 15.55 0.79
N THR A 17 26.21 14.88 1.28
CA THR A 17 26.70 15.02 2.66
C THR A 17 27.62 16.21 2.87
N ARG A 18 27.88 17.02 1.83
CA ARG A 18 28.82 18.16 1.86
C ARG A 18 28.16 19.53 1.67
N GLY A 19 26.83 19.63 1.75
CA GLY A 19 26.13 20.92 1.72
C GLY A 19 26.15 21.61 0.35
N ARG A 20 26.16 20.83 -0.74
CA ARG A 20 25.87 21.35 -2.09
C ARG A 20 24.52 20.82 -2.54
N ASP A 21 23.62 21.74 -2.89
CA ASP A 21 22.28 21.47 -3.39
C ASP A 21 22.38 20.46 -4.54
N SER A 22 21.83 19.27 -4.30
CA SER A 22 21.84 18.19 -5.27
C SER A 22 20.51 18.18 -6.00
N VAL A 23 20.52 17.94 -7.32
CA VAL A 23 19.31 17.91 -8.13
C VAL A 23 18.93 16.46 -8.39
N ALA A 24 17.67 16.10 -8.17
CA ALA A 24 17.10 14.81 -8.55
C ALA A 24 15.85 14.99 -9.40
N ALA A 25 15.68 14.13 -10.40
CA ALA A 25 14.49 14.12 -11.24
C ALA A 25 13.22 13.73 -10.46
N SER A 26 13.37 12.88 -9.44
CA SER A 26 12.28 12.42 -8.58
C SER A 26 12.78 12.16 -7.16
N LEU A 27 11.90 12.39 -6.19
CA LEU A 27 12.14 12.06 -4.78
C LEU A 27 12.31 10.54 -4.56
N ASP A 28 11.64 9.70 -5.35
CA ASP A 28 11.70 8.23 -5.21
C ASP A 28 13.14 7.70 -5.28
N ASP A 29 13.93 8.22 -6.22
CA ASP A 29 15.34 7.82 -6.39
C ASP A 29 16.18 8.16 -5.14
N VAL A 30 15.91 9.33 -4.53
CA VAL A 30 16.57 9.77 -3.30
C VAL A 30 16.15 8.89 -2.12
N LEU A 31 14.86 8.59 -2.01
CA LEU A 31 14.32 7.71 -0.97
C LEU A 31 14.87 6.29 -1.08
N ASP A 32 14.94 5.72 -2.28
CA ASP A 32 15.54 4.40 -2.53
C ASP A 32 17.00 4.38 -2.10
N LEU A 33 17.74 5.45 -2.39
CA LEU A 33 19.15 5.53 -2.08
C LEU A 33 19.41 5.67 -0.58
N ILE A 34 18.63 6.49 0.13
CA ILE A 34 18.68 6.60 1.60
C ILE A 34 18.33 5.26 2.26
N ARG A 35 17.30 4.57 1.76
CA ARG A 35 16.89 3.23 2.22
C ARG A 35 18.00 2.20 2.02
N ALA A 36 18.61 2.16 0.83
CA ALA A 36 19.66 1.20 0.49
C ALA A 36 20.89 1.34 1.39
N ARG A 37 21.22 2.57 1.82
CA ARG A 37 22.35 2.84 2.71
C ARG A 37 21.97 2.91 4.19
N GLN A 38 20.68 2.78 4.52
CA GLN A 38 20.14 2.85 5.89
C GLN A 38 20.54 4.14 6.65
N HIS A 39 20.63 5.27 5.94
CA HIS A 39 21.03 6.53 6.58
C HIS A 39 19.93 7.09 7.51
N SER A 40 20.38 7.78 8.55
CA SER A 40 19.51 8.53 9.47
C SER A 40 19.89 10.00 9.39
N GLY A 41 18.91 10.89 9.49
CA GLY A 41 19.12 12.33 9.33
C GLY A 41 17.90 13.07 8.80
N LEU A 42 18.07 14.35 8.49
CA LEU A 42 17.07 15.22 7.88
C LEU A 42 17.39 15.39 6.40
N LEU A 43 16.41 15.12 5.54
CA LEU A 43 16.41 15.49 4.13
C LEU A 43 15.61 16.79 3.99
N SER A 44 16.25 17.90 3.64
CA SER A 44 15.55 19.09 3.15
C SER A 44 15.43 19.01 1.63
N ILE A 45 14.25 19.36 1.12
CA ILE A 45 13.85 19.25 -0.27
C ILE A 45 13.23 20.58 -0.66
N GLU A 46 13.71 21.18 -1.74
CA GLU A 46 13.14 22.37 -2.33
C GLU A 46 12.59 22.02 -3.72
N HIS A 47 11.38 22.50 -3.99
CA HIS A 47 10.73 22.35 -5.28
C HIS A 47 10.31 23.71 -5.81
N PHE A 48 10.66 23.97 -7.07
CA PHE A 48 10.35 25.20 -7.77
C PHE A 48 9.14 24.95 -8.68
N ASN A 49 7.97 25.48 -8.30
CA ASN A 49 6.77 25.43 -9.12
C ASN A 49 6.42 26.83 -9.63
N GLY A 50 6.96 27.18 -10.80
CA GLY A 50 6.81 28.52 -11.38
C GLY A 50 7.49 29.58 -10.51
N ASN A 51 6.69 30.43 -9.86
CA ASN A 51 7.17 31.52 -9.00
C ASN A 51 7.15 31.17 -7.50
N GLN A 52 6.72 29.97 -7.13
CA GLN A 52 6.68 29.53 -5.73
C GLN A 52 7.77 28.50 -5.47
N ILE A 53 8.48 28.71 -4.37
CA ILE A 53 9.43 27.75 -3.81
C ILE A 53 8.71 27.09 -2.65
N GLU A 54 8.49 25.79 -2.77
CA GLU A 54 7.99 24.98 -1.67
C GLU A 54 9.17 24.23 -1.04
N GLU A 55 9.28 24.30 0.28
CA GLU A 55 10.29 23.57 1.06
C GLU A 55 9.62 22.45 1.85
N GLY A 56 10.23 21.28 1.80
CA GLY A 56 9.82 20.07 2.48
C GLY A 56 10.97 19.44 3.26
N GLU A 57 10.63 18.84 4.38
CA GLU A 57 11.57 18.19 5.28
C GLU A 57 11.12 16.75 5.51
N ILE A 58 12.06 15.80 5.45
CA ILE A 58 11.80 14.41 5.79
C ILE A 58 12.88 13.91 6.75
N TYR A 59 12.47 13.42 7.91
CA TYR A 59 13.36 12.78 8.87
C TYR A 59 13.43 11.28 8.61
N PHE A 60 14.65 10.76 8.65
CA PHE A 60 14.94 9.34 8.44
C PHE A 60 15.57 8.72 9.67
N GLN A 61 15.18 7.48 9.95
CA GLN A 61 15.81 6.62 10.93
C GLN A 61 16.08 5.25 10.31
N ARG A 62 17.35 4.86 10.26
CA ARG A 62 17.83 3.60 9.66
C ARG A 62 17.31 3.39 8.23
N GLY A 63 17.29 4.46 7.44
CA GLY A 63 16.80 4.48 6.06
C GLY A 63 15.29 4.62 5.91
N TRP A 64 14.50 4.59 6.99
CA TRP A 64 13.05 4.70 6.93
C TRP A 64 12.58 6.12 7.24
N PRO A 65 11.65 6.70 6.47
CA PRO A 65 11.07 7.99 6.79
C PRO A 65 10.19 7.87 8.04
N THR A 66 10.49 8.67 9.07
CA THR A 66 9.76 8.68 10.35
C THR A 66 8.82 9.86 10.49
N TYR A 67 9.13 10.97 9.83
CA TYR A 67 8.31 12.18 9.86
C TYR A 67 8.58 13.00 8.59
N ALA A 68 7.57 13.70 8.09
CA ALA A 68 7.71 14.64 7.00
C ALA A 68 6.92 15.92 7.28
N ARG A 69 7.33 17.04 6.70
CA ARG A 69 6.66 18.33 6.82
C ARG A 69 6.81 19.11 5.52
N VAL A 70 5.75 19.81 5.11
CA VAL A 70 5.78 20.79 4.00
C VAL A 70 4.91 21.97 4.40
N GLY A 71 5.52 23.10 4.72
CA GLY A 71 4.78 24.26 5.24
C GLY A 71 3.89 23.90 6.44
N ALA A 72 2.57 23.91 6.24
CA ALA A 72 1.57 23.55 7.26
C ALA A 72 1.19 22.05 7.28
N LEU A 73 1.55 21.29 6.25
CA LEU A 73 1.29 19.85 6.19
C LEU A 73 2.36 19.09 6.99
N ALA A 74 1.95 18.04 7.68
CA ALA A 74 2.84 17.21 8.50
C ALA A 74 2.50 15.72 8.39
N GLY A 75 3.47 14.87 8.74
CA GLY A 75 3.30 13.42 8.78
C GLY A 75 3.07 12.82 7.40
N ARG A 76 2.01 12.00 7.28
CA ARG A 76 1.73 11.24 6.05
C ARG A 76 1.31 12.14 4.89
N ASP A 77 0.53 13.18 5.15
CA ASP A 77 0.01 14.07 4.10
C ASP A 77 1.14 14.87 3.45
N ALA A 78 2.08 15.35 4.26
CA ALA A 78 3.32 15.96 3.77
C ALA A 78 4.13 14.99 2.89
N LEU A 79 4.24 13.73 3.30
CA LEU A 79 5.00 12.73 2.55
C LEU A 79 4.36 12.40 1.19
N VAL A 80 3.03 12.28 1.14
CA VAL A 80 2.29 12.10 -0.12
C VAL A 80 2.45 13.32 -1.03
N HIS A 81 2.40 14.53 -0.48
CA HIS A 81 2.62 15.77 -1.25
C HIS A 81 4.04 15.81 -1.84
N LEU A 82 5.05 15.50 -1.04
CA LEU A 82 6.46 15.47 -1.47
C LEU A 82 6.73 14.42 -2.55
N ALA A 83 6.09 13.26 -2.47
CA ALA A 83 6.24 12.19 -3.46
C ALA A 83 5.77 12.61 -4.87
N ASN A 84 4.87 13.60 -4.96
CA ASN A 84 4.38 14.12 -6.24
C ASN A 84 5.33 15.16 -6.88
N TRP A 85 6.32 15.67 -6.15
CA TRP A 85 7.25 16.67 -6.66
C TRP A 85 8.20 16.07 -7.72
N ARG A 86 8.47 16.86 -8.75
CA ARG A 86 9.38 16.53 -9.86
C ARG A 86 10.49 17.56 -9.90
N GLN A 87 11.69 17.14 -10.29
CA GLN A 87 12.85 18.05 -10.36
C GLN A 87 13.07 18.79 -9.02
N VAL A 88 13.45 18.03 -8.01
CA VAL A 88 13.67 18.54 -6.65
C VAL A 88 15.14 18.84 -6.41
N TYR A 89 15.39 19.88 -5.65
CA TYR A 89 16.69 20.16 -5.05
C TYR A 89 16.66 19.58 -3.65
N PHE A 90 17.74 18.96 -3.21
CA PHE A 90 17.75 18.35 -1.89
C PHE A 90 19.12 18.46 -1.23
N SER A 91 19.09 18.46 0.10
CA SER A 91 20.26 18.44 0.98
C SER A 91 20.00 17.48 2.15
N PHE A 92 21.03 16.77 2.61
CA PHE A 92 20.89 15.80 3.69
C PHE A 92 21.84 16.09 4.84
N PHE A 93 21.27 16.14 6.03
CA PHE A 93 21.95 16.47 7.27
C PHE A 93 21.90 15.26 8.19
N THR A 94 23.08 14.66 8.45
CA THR A 94 23.20 13.49 9.33
C THR A 94 23.15 13.84 10.82
N ASP A 95 23.35 15.11 11.17
CA ASP A 95 23.53 15.60 12.55
C ASP A 95 22.36 16.47 13.01
N THR A 96 21.15 16.16 12.53
CA THR A 96 19.95 16.89 12.95
C THR A 96 19.19 16.05 13.96
N ALA A 97 19.05 16.57 15.18
CA ALA A 97 18.23 15.95 16.21
C ALA A 97 16.77 15.87 15.73
N MET A 98 16.14 14.71 15.95
CA MET A 98 14.75 14.48 15.59
C MET A 98 13.85 15.49 16.32
N PRO A 99 12.90 16.15 15.64
CA PRO A 99 11.94 17.01 16.29
C PRO A 99 11.11 16.15 17.23
N ILE A 100 11.10 16.53 18.51
CA ILE A 100 10.21 15.95 19.51
C ILE A 100 8.80 16.28 19.01
N GLN A 101 8.13 15.30 18.44
CA GLN A 101 6.76 15.49 17.97
C GLN A 101 5.92 15.94 19.17
N PRO A 102 5.06 16.97 19.03
CA PRO A 102 4.04 17.20 20.02
C PRO A 102 3.22 15.92 20.07
N SER A 103 3.40 15.15 21.14
CA SER A 103 2.51 14.08 21.49
C SER A 103 1.14 14.71 21.69
N TYR A 104 0.32 14.73 20.63
CA TYR A 104 -1.09 15.01 20.75
C TYR A 104 -1.61 14.08 21.85
N GLY A 105 -1.97 14.69 22.98
CA GLY A 105 -1.90 14.05 24.27
C GLY A 105 -2.68 12.75 24.37
N ALA A 106 -2.07 11.80 25.08
CA ALA A 106 -2.80 11.06 26.09
C ALA A 106 -3.37 12.08 27.10
N GLY A 107 -4.49 12.69 26.74
CA GLY A 107 -5.19 13.69 27.54
C GLY A 107 -6.50 13.12 28.05
N MET A 108 -6.43 12.30 29.10
CA MET A 108 -7.32 12.26 30.28
C MET A 108 -6.56 11.37 31.29
N ALA A 109 -6.13 11.79 32.47
CA ALA A 109 -6.82 12.62 33.43
C ALA A 109 -5.83 13.42 34.29
N ALA A 110 -6.11 14.71 34.46
CA ALA A 110 -5.74 15.43 35.65
C ALA A 110 -6.91 15.31 36.63
N THR A 111 -6.69 14.60 37.74
CA THR A 111 -7.47 14.81 38.98
C THR A 111 -6.48 15.11 40.09
N PRO A 112 -6.55 16.28 40.73
CA PRO A 112 -5.87 16.53 41.99
C PRO A 112 -6.79 16.08 43.14
N GLY A 113 -6.28 15.25 44.05
CA GLY A 113 -6.91 15.05 45.37
C GLY A 113 -7.05 13.60 45.83
N GLU A 114 -6.36 13.33 46.94
CA GLU A 114 -6.76 12.45 48.04
C GLU A 114 -6.69 10.92 47.90
N ILE A 115 -5.63 10.38 48.53
CA ILE A 115 -5.61 9.26 49.50
C ILE A 115 -6.96 8.57 49.79
N SER A 116 -7.08 7.30 49.40
CA SER A 116 -7.24 6.16 50.34
C SER A 116 -7.58 4.86 49.62
N ALA A 117 -7.01 3.78 50.16
CA ALA A 117 -7.32 2.39 49.86
C ALA A 117 -8.81 2.05 50.04
N VAL A 118 -9.29 1.01 49.36
CA VAL A 118 -9.89 -0.18 49.99
C VAL A 118 -10.13 -1.25 48.94
N ILE A 119 -9.69 -2.44 49.31
CA ILE A 119 -9.79 -3.72 48.64
C ILE A 119 -11.26 -4.16 48.69
N SER A 120 -11.83 -4.69 47.61
CA SER A 120 -12.89 -5.71 47.72
C SER A 120 -13.07 -6.49 46.41
N ALA A 121 -12.55 -7.70 46.43
CA ALA A 121 -13.03 -8.81 45.62
C ALA A 121 -14.44 -9.21 46.07
N ARG A 122 -15.29 -9.69 45.15
CA ARG A 122 -16.11 -10.89 45.36
C ARG A 122 -16.80 -11.37 44.07
N ASN A 123 -16.67 -12.67 43.90
CA ASN A 123 -17.15 -13.58 42.86
C ASN A 123 -18.68 -13.68 42.81
N THR A 124 -19.23 -14.25 41.72
CA THR A 124 -20.19 -15.39 41.63
C THR A 124 -21.00 -15.30 40.32
N THR A 125 -20.88 -16.25 39.37
CA THR A 125 -21.59 -17.54 39.21
C THR A 125 -22.72 -17.48 38.18
N SER A 126 -22.59 -18.21 37.07
CA SER A 126 -23.66 -19.00 36.38
C SER A 126 -23.08 -19.51 35.05
N ALA A 127 -22.67 -20.77 34.93
CA ALA A 127 -23.47 -22.01 34.78
C ALA A 127 -24.01 -22.24 33.35
N LEU A 128 -23.51 -23.33 32.75
CA LEU A 128 -23.87 -23.97 31.47
C LEU A 128 -25.34 -24.46 31.44
N PRO A 129 -25.88 -24.81 30.26
CA PRO A 129 -25.83 -26.22 29.83
C PRO A 129 -25.55 -26.46 28.33
N HIS A 130 -24.78 -27.53 28.07
CA HIS A 130 -24.72 -28.35 26.85
C HIS A 130 -26.09 -29.04 26.60
N PRO A 131 -26.48 -29.52 25.40
CA PRO A 131 -25.96 -30.83 24.94
C PRO A 131 -25.92 -31.12 23.41
N SER A 132 -25.06 -32.11 23.07
CA SER A 132 -25.14 -33.17 22.02
C SER A 132 -25.13 -32.79 20.53
N LEU A 133 -24.16 -33.18 19.69
CA LEU A 133 -23.69 -34.52 19.26
C LEU A 133 -24.80 -35.47 18.75
N VAL A 134 -24.88 -35.61 17.42
CA VAL A 134 -25.28 -36.84 16.71
C VAL A 134 -24.41 -37.00 15.46
N ASP A 135 -24.08 -38.26 15.22
CA ASP A 135 -23.14 -38.87 14.28
C ASP A 135 -23.86 -39.32 12.98
N GLU A 136 -23.18 -40.11 12.15
CA GLU A 136 -23.58 -40.77 10.88
C GLU A 136 -23.28 -39.99 9.58
N GLU A 137 -22.22 -40.30 8.83
CA GLU A 137 -21.86 -41.56 8.14
C GLU A 137 -22.83 -41.93 7.01
N GLN A 138 -22.46 -41.68 5.74
CA GLN A 138 -22.63 -42.70 4.71
C GLN A 138 -21.86 -42.44 3.40
N ALA A 139 -21.11 -43.47 3.01
CA ALA A 139 -20.38 -43.62 1.77
C ALA A 139 -21.28 -44.01 0.57
N LYS A 140 -20.87 -43.65 -0.66
CA LYS A 140 -20.80 -44.55 -1.84
C LYS A 140 -20.36 -43.82 -3.13
N ALA A 141 -19.37 -44.43 -3.81
CA ALA A 141 -18.96 -44.20 -5.21
C ALA A 141 -20.02 -44.80 -6.20
N PRO A 142 -19.83 -44.97 -7.55
CA PRO A 142 -18.68 -44.69 -8.44
C PRO A 142 -19.03 -44.17 -9.89
N LEU A 143 -17.96 -43.87 -10.67
CA LEU A 143 -17.72 -44.14 -12.11
C LEU A 143 -18.64 -43.64 -13.26
N SER A 144 -18.03 -42.82 -14.14
CA SER A 144 -17.77 -43.09 -15.58
C SER A 144 -18.57 -42.36 -16.69
N PHE A 145 -17.85 -42.21 -17.83
CA PHE A 145 -18.24 -41.85 -19.21
C PHE A 145 -18.46 -40.34 -19.49
N ALA A 146 -18.02 -39.74 -20.59
CA ALA A 146 -17.22 -40.14 -21.75
C ALA A 146 -16.79 -38.86 -22.49
N THR A 147 -15.71 -38.96 -23.27
CA THR A 147 -15.32 -38.04 -24.33
C THR A 147 -16.44 -37.89 -25.38
N PRO A 148 -16.48 -36.75 -26.09
CA PRO A 148 -16.25 -36.87 -27.53
C PRO A 148 -15.28 -35.84 -28.11
N LEU A 149 -14.58 -36.38 -29.09
CA LEU A 149 -13.75 -35.80 -30.14
C LEU A 149 -14.67 -35.17 -31.22
N ALA A 150 -14.11 -34.26 -32.03
CA ALA A 150 -14.68 -33.55 -33.20
C ALA A 150 -15.13 -32.09 -32.90
N GLU A 151 -14.93 -31.09 -33.74
CA GLU A 151 -14.37 -31.05 -35.08
C GLU A 151 -13.88 -29.63 -35.42
N LEU A 152 -12.98 -29.61 -36.37
CA LEU A 152 -12.45 -28.50 -37.15
C LEU A 152 -13.60 -27.74 -37.84
N GLY A 153 -13.65 -26.40 -37.73
CA GLY A 153 -14.64 -25.63 -38.49
C GLY A 153 -14.46 -24.12 -38.35
N SER A 154 -13.84 -23.52 -39.37
CA SER A 154 -13.69 -22.08 -39.56
C SER A 154 -15.03 -21.36 -39.67
N ASP A 155 -15.17 -20.24 -38.96
CA ASP A 155 -15.93 -19.07 -39.45
C ASP A 155 -15.35 -17.79 -38.82
N LYS A 156 -14.29 -17.29 -39.45
CA LYS A 156 -13.73 -15.96 -39.19
C LYS A 156 -14.48 -14.94 -40.04
N GLN A 157 -15.53 -14.34 -39.50
CA GLN A 157 -15.92 -12.99 -39.89
C GLN A 157 -16.73 -12.34 -38.78
N ARG A 158 -16.38 -11.07 -38.50
CA ARG A 158 -17.19 -10.09 -37.78
C ARG A 158 -16.98 -9.97 -36.26
N THR A 159 -15.79 -9.54 -35.83
CA THR A 159 -15.62 -8.46 -34.82
C THR A 159 -14.18 -7.89 -34.85
N GLN A 160 -13.75 -7.32 -35.97
CA GLN A 160 -12.43 -6.65 -36.11
C GLN A 160 -12.51 -5.13 -35.86
N VAL A 161 -13.06 -4.72 -34.71
CA VAL A 161 -12.99 -3.32 -34.25
C VAL A 161 -12.72 -3.16 -32.74
N ALA A 162 -12.51 -4.26 -32.01
CA ALA A 162 -12.26 -4.22 -30.56
C ALA A 162 -10.94 -4.90 -30.11
N GLN A 163 -10.03 -5.20 -31.05
CA GLN A 163 -8.78 -5.91 -30.74
C GLN A 163 -7.51 -5.04 -30.88
N ASP A 164 -7.63 -3.77 -31.28
CA ASP A 164 -6.48 -2.85 -31.36
C ASP A 164 -6.19 -2.07 -30.05
N LEU A 165 -7.05 -2.19 -29.03
CA LEU A 165 -6.80 -1.61 -27.70
C LEU A 165 -6.30 -2.62 -26.65
N LEU A 166 -6.13 -3.89 -27.02
CA LEU A 166 -5.63 -4.95 -26.13
C LEU A 166 -4.16 -5.33 -26.40
N ARG A 167 -3.45 -4.49 -27.16
CA ARG A 167 -2.06 -4.72 -27.58
C ARG A 167 -1.08 -3.64 -27.09
N THR A 168 -1.55 -2.70 -26.28
CA THR A 168 -0.67 -1.91 -25.41
C THR A 168 -0.22 -2.82 -24.27
N GLY A 169 1.02 -3.29 -24.38
CA GLY A 169 1.71 -4.00 -23.31
C GLY A 169 1.67 -3.18 -22.02
N ILE A 170 0.78 -3.57 -21.12
CA ILE A 170 0.84 -3.20 -19.71
C ILE A 170 1.81 -4.18 -19.02
N ASP A 171 3.03 -4.25 -19.56
CA ASP A 171 4.21 -4.70 -18.82
C ASP A 171 4.88 -3.47 -18.20
N SER A 172 4.08 -2.52 -17.73
CA SER A 172 4.58 -1.38 -16.97
C SER A 172 4.90 -1.87 -15.56
N PRO A 173 6.18 -1.94 -15.14
CA PRO A 173 6.57 -2.45 -13.82
C PRO A 173 6.06 -1.58 -12.65
N GLY A 174 5.33 -0.48 -12.92
CA GLY A 174 4.69 0.35 -11.91
C GLY A 174 3.36 -0.19 -11.37
N VAL A 175 2.52 -0.83 -12.19
CA VAL A 175 1.17 -1.25 -11.74
C VAL A 175 1.24 -2.39 -10.72
N ALA A 176 2.26 -3.24 -10.80
CA ALA A 176 2.48 -4.33 -9.88
C ALA A 176 2.70 -3.88 -8.43
N ASN A 177 3.20 -2.65 -8.23
CA ASN A 177 3.56 -2.08 -6.93
C ASN A 177 2.43 -1.26 -6.30
N LEU A 178 1.32 -1.06 -6.99
CA LEU A 178 0.17 -0.34 -6.44
C LEU A 178 -0.41 -1.16 -5.28
N VAL A 179 -0.86 -0.44 -4.23
CA VAL A 179 -1.39 -1.04 -3.01
C VAL A 179 -2.87 -0.65 -2.93
N PRO A 180 -3.78 -1.55 -3.37
CA PRO A 180 -5.20 -1.29 -3.26
C PRO A 180 -5.60 -1.06 -1.81
N GLN A 181 -6.53 -0.15 -1.58
CA GLN A 181 -7.07 0.19 -0.27
C GLN A 181 -8.59 0.10 -0.30
N LYS A 182 -9.17 -0.47 0.77
CA LYS A 182 -10.62 -0.50 0.96
C LYS A 182 -11.12 0.90 1.26
N ARG A 183 -12.22 1.29 0.61
CA ARG A 183 -12.88 2.57 0.88
C ARG A 183 -13.59 2.57 2.23
N ASP A 184 -14.20 1.45 2.59
CA ASP A 184 -14.91 1.24 3.85
C ASP A 184 -14.52 -0.11 4.45
N ASN A 185 -14.10 -0.12 5.71
CA ASN A 185 -13.63 -1.32 6.40
C ASN A 185 -14.78 -2.09 7.08
N ALA A 186 -15.97 -1.50 7.19
CA ALA A 186 -17.10 -2.05 7.94
C ALA A 186 -18.16 -2.75 7.06
N GLN A 187 -18.03 -2.70 5.73
CA GLN A 187 -19.02 -3.33 4.85
C GLN A 187 -18.91 -4.85 4.88
N ASN A 188 -20.02 -5.51 5.17
CA ASN A 188 -20.10 -6.97 5.19
C ASN A 188 -19.96 -7.51 3.75
N VAL A 189 -18.85 -8.20 3.48
CA VAL A 189 -18.51 -8.75 2.16
C VAL A 189 -19.58 -9.68 1.60
N LEU A 190 -20.37 -10.31 2.47
CA LEU A 190 -21.42 -11.25 2.09
C LEU A 190 -22.72 -10.57 1.64
N SER A 191 -22.94 -9.30 2.01
CA SER A 191 -24.10 -8.52 1.56
C SER A 191 -23.90 -7.81 0.22
N LEU A 192 -22.66 -7.76 -0.29
CA LEU A 192 -22.36 -7.13 -1.58
C LEU A 192 -22.61 -8.11 -2.74
N PRO A 193 -23.12 -7.64 -3.89
CA PRO A 193 -23.36 -8.46 -5.09
C PRO A 193 -22.04 -8.78 -5.84
N LEU A 194 -21.03 -9.23 -5.09
CA LEU A 194 -19.71 -9.57 -5.62
C LEU A 194 -19.68 -11.01 -6.12
N THR A 195 -18.92 -11.23 -7.20
CA THR A 195 -18.57 -12.57 -7.65
C THR A 195 -17.61 -13.23 -6.64
N ARG A 196 -17.56 -14.56 -6.64
CA ARG A 196 -16.64 -15.33 -5.77
C ARG A 196 -15.18 -14.85 -5.83
N PRO A 197 -14.57 -14.60 -7.00
CA PRO A 197 -13.20 -14.09 -7.07
C PRO A 197 -13.06 -12.64 -6.55
N GLN A 198 -14.04 -11.76 -6.80
CA GLN A 198 -14.02 -10.38 -6.29
C GLN A 198 -14.07 -10.34 -4.75
N ARG A 199 -14.91 -11.17 -4.11
CA ARG A 199 -14.93 -11.27 -2.64
C ARG A 199 -13.59 -11.70 -2.07
N PHE A 200 -12.92 -12.63 -2.75
CA PHE A 200 -11.62 -13.13 -2.32
C PHE A 200 -10.56 -12.02 -2.40
N ILE A 201 -10.54 -11.25 -3.49
CA ILE A 201 -9.67 -10.08 -3.63
C ILE A 201 -9.97 -9.05 -2.55
N TYR A 202 -11.25 -8.71 -2.36
CA TYR A 202 -11.66 -7.74 -1.35
C TYR A 202 -11.22 -8.16 0.06
N LEU A 203 -11.32 -9.44 0.43
CA LEU A 203 -10.81 -9.94 1.71
C LEU A 203 -9.28 -9.82 1.85
N LEU A 204 -8.54 -9.97 0.76
CA LEU A 204 -7.08 -9.84 0.75
C LEU A 204 -6.59 -8.39 0.80
N ILE A 205 -7.43 -7.41 0.42
CA ILE A 205 -7.06 -6.00 0.46
C ILE A 205 -7.04 -5.53 1.93
N ASP A 206 -5.84 -5.37 2.46
CA ASP A 206 -5.54 -4.90 3.83
C ASP A 206 -4.80 -3.55 3.83
N GLY A 207 -4.61 -2.94 2.65
CA GLY A 207 -3.84 -1.71 2.47
C GLY A 207 -2.32 -1.89 2.60
N ARG A 208 -1.82 -3.13 2.63
CA ARG A 208 -0.38 -3.45 2.69
C ARG A 208 0.09 -4.29 1.52
N ARG A 209 -0.80 -5.06 0.90
CA ARG A 209 -0.47 -5.97 -0.20
C ARG A 209 -0.47 -5.26 -1.54
N THR A 210 0.58 -5.49 -2.31
CA THR A 210 0.68 -5.01 -3.69
C THR A 210 -0.17 -5.86 -4.64
N ILE A 211 -0.47 -5.35 -5.83
CA ILE A 211 -1.16 -6.12 -6.89
C ILE A 211 -0.40 -7.42 -7.20
N ALA A 212 0.94 -7.39 -7.20
CA ALA A 212 1.76 -8.58 -7.40
C ALA A 212 1.57 -9.64 -6.29
N ASP A 213 1.45 -9.21 -5.03
CA ASP A 213 1.24 -10.12 -3.90
C ASP A 213 -0.16 -10.75 -3.96
N ILE A 214 -1.18 -9.96 -4.33
CA ILE A 214 -2.55 -10.46 -4.53
C ILE A 214 -2.57 -11.50 -5.67
N ALA A 215 -1.89 -11.22 -6.78
CA ALA A 215 -1.76 -12.15 -7.91
C ALA A 215 -1.11 -13.47 -7.50
N ARG A 216 -0.03 -13.43 -6.70
CA ARG A 216 0.62 -14.62 -6.14
C ARG A 216 -0.30 -15.40 -5.20
N CYS A 217 -1.02 -14.73 -4.30
CA CYS A 217 -1.96 -15.38 -3.38
C CYS A 217 -3.09 -16.11 -4.12
N MET A 218 -3.59 -15.56 -5.22
CA MET A 218 -4.67 -16.14 -6.01
C MET A 218 -4.21 -17.08 -7.13
N ARG A 219 -2.90 -17.19 -7.35
CA ARG A 219 -2.30 -17.92 -8.49
C ARG A 219 -2.89 -17.46 -9.84
N LYS A 220 -3.15 -16.15 -9.96
CA LYS A 220 -3.69 -15.52 -11.16
C LYS A 220 -2.68 -14.57 -11.78
N SER A 221 -2.90 -14.23 -13.06
CA SER A 221 -2.06 -13.26 -13.74
C SER A 221 -2.34 -11.84 -13.23
N ILE A 222 -1.31 -10.98 -13.17
CA ILE A 222 -1.44 -9.57 -12.83
C ILE A 222 -2.54 -8.85 -13.66
N PRO A 223 -2.66 -9.02 -15.00
CA PRO A 223 -3.73 -8.37 -15.76
C PRO A 223 -5.13 -8.86 -15.38
N GLU A 224 -5.27 -10.14 -15.01
CA GLU A 224 -6.54 -10.67 -14.54
C GLU A 224 -6.94 -10.09 -13.17
N ILE A 225 -5.97 -9.94 -12.25
CA ILE A 225 -6.20 -9.22 -10.99
C ILE A 225 -6.53 -7.75 -11.24
N GLY A 226 -5.82 -7.10 -12.16
CA GLY A 226 -6.10 -5.72 -12.56
C GLY A 226 -7.54 -5.52 -13.01
N ARG A 227 -8.06 -6.41 -13.87
CA ARG A 227 -9.47 -6.38 -14.31
C ARG A 227 -10.45 -6.49 -13.13
N LEU A 228 -10.21 -7.43 -12.22
CA LEU A 228 -11.07 -7.62 -11.04
C LEU A 228 -11.00 -6.43 -10.06
N LEU A 229 -9.85 -5.77 -9.95
CA LEU A 229 -9.69 -4.55 -9.16
C LEU A 229 -10.44 -3.38 -9.81
N SER A 230 -10.39 -3.25 -11.14
CA SER A 230 -11.17 -2.24 -11.87
C SER A 230 -12.68 -2.42 -11.66
N GLU A 231 -13.18 -3.67 -11.70
CA GLU A 231 -14.59 -3.95 -11.41
C GLU A 231 -14.99 -3.59 -9.97
N LEU A 232 -14.10 -3.84 -8.99
CA LEU A 232 -14.33 -3.43 -7.59
C LEU A 232 -14.27 -1.91 -7.40
N GLN A 233 -13.46 -1.21 -8.21
CA GLN A 233 -13.35 0.24 -8.22
C GLN A 233 -14.60 0.88 -8.86
N GLU A 234 -15.15 0.31 -9.92
CA GLU A 234 -16.42 0.75 -10.53
C GLU A 234 -17.59 0.67 -9.54
N GLN A 235 -17.52 -0.27 -8.60
CA GLN A 235 -18.50 -0.43 -7.53
C GLN A 235 -18.22 0.47 -6.31
N ASP A 236 -17.22 1.36 -6.41
CA ASP A 236 -16.78 2.31 -5.37
C ASP A 236 -16.35 1.63 -4.05
N LEU A 237 -15.92 0.37 -4.11
CA LEU A 237 -15.55 -0.41 -2.91
C LEU A 237 -14.07 -0.26 -2.53
N ILE A 238 -13.21 0.00 -3.51
CA ILE A 238 -11.76 0.10 -3.34
C ILE A 238 -11.21 1.26 -4.17
N PHE A 239 -10.04 1.77 -3.77
CA PHE A 239 -9.22 2.66 -4.57
C PHE A 239 -7.82 2.06 -4.71
N VAL A 240 -7.18 2.30 -5.86
CA VAL A 240 -5.85 1.78 -6.20
C VAL A 240 -4.87 2.92 -6.36
#